data_AF-A0AAW8LM45-F1
#
_entry.id   AF-A0AAW8LM45-F1
#
_cell.length_a   1.000
_cell.length_b   1.000
_cell.length_c   1.000
_cell.angle_alpha   90.00
_cell.angle_beta   90.00
_cell.angle_gamma   90.00
#
_symmetry.space_group_name_H-M   'P 1'
#
loop_
_entity.id
_entity.type
_entity.pdbx_description
1 polymer ?
#
loop_
_entity_poly.entity_id
_entity_poly.type
_entity_poly.pdbx_seq_one_letter_code
_entity_poly.pdbx_strand_id
1 'polypeptide(L)' 'MSQAEVAARAGVGVNTVSNLEAGRNVSVENLVRIAMVLGRLNELQELFKPQLNSVNDILRYESQSKRHRIKRKG' A
#
# COMPACT_ATOMS: atom_id res chain seq x y z
N MET A 1 5.49 14.17 17.01
CA MET A 1 6.30 14.16 15.78
C MET A 1 5.83 15.31 14.91
N SER A 2 6.72 16.20 14.47
CA SER A 2 6.36 17.35 13.62
C SER A 2 6.22 16.94 12.15
N GLN A 3 5.53 17.75 11.33
CA GLN A 3 5.45 17.50 9.87
C GLN A 3 6.85 17.42 9.23
N ALA A 4 7.80 18.24 9.70
CA ALA A 4 9.18 18.22 9.23
C ALA A 4 9.89 16.90 9.56
N GLU A 5 9.68 16.37 10.77
CA GLU A 5 10.22 15.07 11.18
C GLU A 5 9.61 13.90 10.39
N VAL A 6 8.28 13.93 10.16
CA VAL A 6 7.58 12.94 9.33
C VAL A 6 8.14 12.97 7.92
N ALA A 7 8.23 14.16 7.32
CA ALA A 7 8.69 14.38 5.97
C ALA A 7 10.13 13.87 5.77
N ALA A 8 11.03 14.22 6.70
CA ALA A 8 12.41 13.77 6.68
C ALA A 8 12.53 12.24 6.77
N ARG A 9 11.76 11.60 7.67
CA ARG A 9 11.77 10.14 7.82
C ARG A 9 11.12 9.41 6.64
N ALA A 10 10.09 10.00 6.03
CA ALA A 10 9.38 9.42 4.90
C ALA A 10 10.05 9.71 3.54
N GLY A 11 11.06 10.58 3.52
CA GLY A 11 11.75 11.00 2.29
C GLY A 11 10.84 11.78 1.34
N VAL A 12 9.97 12.64 1.88
CA VAL A 12 9.02 13.48 1.13
C VAL A 12 9.16 14.94 1.53
N GLY A 13 8.59 15.87 0.75
CA GLY A 13 8.56 17.28 1.12
C GLY A 13 7.57 17.56 2.26
N VAL A 14 7.85 18.55 3.10
CA VAL A 14 6.94 18.97 4.20
C VAL A 14 5.55 19.34 3.66
N ASN A 15 5.49 19.99 2.49
CA ASN A 15 4.23 20.31 1.82
C ASN A 15 3.41 19.07 1.43
N THR A 16 4.06 17.94 1.14
CA THR A 16 3.38 16.66 0.86
C THR A 16 2.66 16.14 2.11
N VAL A 17 3.31 16.25 3.28
CA VAL A 17 2.69 15.88 4.57
C VAL A 17 1.53 16.83 4.87
N SER A 18 1.72 18.14 4.70
CA SER A 18 0.66 19.13 4.90
C SER A 18 -0.54 18.92 3.96
N ASN A 19 -0.30 18.60 2.68
CA ASN A 19 -1.36 18.29 1.72
C ASN A 19 -2.11 17.01 2.11
N LEU A 20 -1.41 15.96 2.54
CA LEU A 20 -2.04 14.72 3.01
C LEU A 20 -2.94 15.00 4.23
N GLU A 21 -2.46 15.77 5.21
CA GLU A 21 -3.24 16.15 6.40
C GLU A 21 -4.46 17.03 6.05
N ALA A 22 -4.32 17.89 5.04
CA ALA A 22 -5.42 18.71 4.53
C ALA A 22 -6.39 17.96 3.61
N GLY A 23 -6.23 16.64 3.44
CA GLY A 23 -7.08 15.81 2.55
C GLY A 23 -6.95 16.17 1.07
N ARG A 24 -5.85 16.83 0.68
CA ARG A 24 -5.56 17.18 -0.72
C ARG A 24 -4.97 15.99 -1.45
N ASN A 25 -4.92 16.10 -2.78
CA ASN A 25 -4.42 15.03 -3.62
C ASN A 25 -2.91 14.79 -3.40
N VAL A 26 -2.54 13.54 -3.16
CA VAL A 26 -1.16 13.06 -2.98
C VAL A 26 -1.02 11.68 -3.60
N SER A 27 0.17 11.34 -4.09
CA SER A 27 0.41 10.02 -4.69
C SER A 27 0.25 8.91 -3.64
N VAL A 28 -0.24 7.75 -4.10
CA VAL A 28 -0.36 6.54 -3.27
C VAL A 28 0.99 6.17 -2.64
N GLU A 29 2.09 6.31 -3.40
CA GLU A 29 3.43 6.08 -2.89
C GLU A 29 3.76 6.96 -1.67
N ASN A 30 3.49 8.26 -1.75
CA ASN A 30 3.76 9.19 -0.65
C ASN A 30 2.86 8.90 0.56
N LEU A 31 1.59 8.56 0.32
CA LEU A 31 0.67 8.13 1.37
C LEU A 31 1.20 6.89 2.10
N VAL A 32 1.65 5.87 1.37
CA VAL A 32 2.21 4.65 1.96
C VAL A 32 3.50 4.94 2.72
N ARG A 33 4.42 5.75 2.17
CA ARG A 33 5.67 6.15 2.87
C ARG A 33 5.40 6.87 4.18
N ILE A 34 4.46 7.81 4.19
CA ILE A 34 4.07 8.53 5.40
C ILE A 34 3.41 7.57 6.42
N ALA A 35 2.51 6.69 5.97
CA ALA A 35 1.87 5.69 6.82
C ALA A 35 2.87 4.68 7.43
N MET A 36 3.92 4.30 6.69
CA MET A 36 5.00 3.44 7.20
C MET A 36 5.74 4.07 8.38
N VAL A 37 6.14 5.34 8.23
CA VAL A 37 6.85 6.08 9.30
C VAL A 37 5.97 6.28 10.53
N LEU A 38 4.67 6.44 10.32
CA LEU A 38 3.69 6.59 11.40
C LEU A 38 3.26 5.26 12.05
N GLY A 39 3.75 4.12 11.56
CA GLY A 39 3.36 2.80 12.07
C GLY A 39 1.90 2.42 11.74
N ARG A 40 1.27 3.08 10.75
CA ARG A 40 -0.13 2.89 10.35
C ARG A 40 -0.32 1.94 9.18
N LEU A 41 0.68 1.10 8.87
CA LEU A 41 0.56 0.11 7.81
C LEU A 41 -0.63 -0.83 8.01
N ASN A 42 -0.97 -1.15 9.26
CA ASN A 42 -2.08 -2.07 9.57
C ASN A 42 -3.43 -1.54 9.06
N GLU A 43 -3.63 -0.22 9.04
CA GLU A 43 -4.84 0.40 8.50
C GLU A 43 -4.92 0.26 6.97
N LEU A 44 -3.76 0.19 6.30
CA LEU A 44 -3.69 -0.02 4.85
C LEU A 44 -3.73 -1.49 4.47
N GLN A 45 -3.43 -2.42 5.38
CA GLN A 45 -3.36 -3.85 5.07
C GLN A 45 -4.68 -4.41 4.52
N GLU A 46 -5.83 -3.90 4.98
CA GLU A 46 -7.14 -4.33 4.50
C GLU A 46 -7.34 -4.04 3.01
N LEU A 47 -6.75 -2.96 2.49
CA LEU A 47 -6.81 -2.61 1.07
C LEU A 47 -6.09 -3.63 0.18
N PHE A 48 -5.18 -4.42 0.75
CA PHE A 48 -4.38 -5.41 0.02
C PHE A 48 -4.84 -6.85 0.27
N LYS A 49 -5.86 -7.07 1.12
CA LYS A 49 -6.45 -8.40 1.30
C LYS A 49 -7.39 -8.71 0.13
N PRO A 50 -7.44 -9.97 -0.33
CA PRO A 50 -8.40 -10.37 -1.35
C PRO A 50 -9.83 -10.21 -0.82
N GLN A 51 -10.70 -9.57 -1.60
CA GLN A 51 -12.13 -9.48 -1.30
C GLN A 51 -12.82 -10.76 -1.78
N LEU A 52 -12.85 -11.77 -0.91
CA LEU A 52 -13.44 -13.08 -1.20
C LEU A 52 -14.93 -13.05 -0.82
N ASN A 53 -15.78 -12.67 -1.76
CA ASN A 53 -17.22 -12.53 -1.53
C ASN A 53 -18.02 -13.79 -1.90
N SER A 54 -17.37 -14.77 -2.53
CA SER A 54 -18.01 -16.02 -2.96
C SER A 54 -17.05 -17.20 -2.96
N VAL A 55 -17.61 -18.43 -2.98
CA VAL A 55 -16.84 -19.67 -3.15
C VAL A 55 -16.02 -19.66 -4.44
N ASN A 56 -16.54 -19.05 -5.51
CA ASN A 56 -15.82 -18.91 -6.78
C ASN A 56 -14.60 -17.99 -6.66
N ASP A 57 -14.67 -16.94 -5.82
CA ASP A 57 -13.54 -16.04 -5.59
C ASP A 57 -12.41 -16.75 -4.84
N ILE A 58 -12.76 -17.62 -3.89
CA ILE A 58 -11.79 -18.46 -3.16
C ILE A 58 -11.05 -19.37 -4.13
N LEU A 59 -11.78 -20.12 -4.98
CA LEU A 59 -11.18 -21.03 -5.96
C LEU A 59 -10.26 -20.28 -6.95
N ARG A 60 -10.66 -19.09 -7.40
CA ARG A 60 -9.83 -18.24 -8.27
C ARG A 60 -8.56 -17.79 -7.56
N TYR A 61 -8.67 -17.30 -6.33
CA TYR A 61 -7.51 -16.87 -5.54
C TYR A 61 -6.51 -18.00 -5.31
N GLU A 62 -6.97 -19.21 -4.97
CA GLU A 62 -6.11 -20.38 -4.79
C GLU A 62 -5.43 -20.83 -6.08
N SER A 63 -6.13 -20.76 -7.22
CA SER A 63 -5.55 -21.13 -8.52
C SER A 63 -4.49 -20.15 -9.01
N GLN A 64 -4.61 -18.86 -8.71
CA GLN A 64 -3.62 -17.83 -9.05
C GLN A 64 -2.40 -17.81 -8.12
N SER A 65 -2.60 -18.18 -6.84
CA SER A 65 -1.51 -18.21 -5.84
C SER A 65 -0.45 -19.29 -6.12
N LYS A 66 -0.81 -20.33 -6.89
CA LYS A 66 0.17 -21.32 -7.36
C LYS A 66 1.12 -20.66 -8.37
N ARG A 67 2.37 -20.49 -7.96
CA ARG A 67 3.45 -19.98 -8.81
C ARG A 67 3.61 -20.84 -10.06
N HIS A 68 3.20 -20.34 -11.21
CA HIS A 68 3.41 -21.03 -12.48
C HIS A 68 4.81 -20.70 -13.01
N ARG A 69 5.72 -21.68 -13.00
CA ARG A 69 7.04 -21.51 -13.61
C ARG A 69 6.87 -21.43 -15.12
N ILE A 70 7.26 -20.30 -15.73
CA ILE A 70 7.36 -20.16 -17.18
C ILE A 70 8.35 -21.23 -17.68
N LYS A 71 7.84 -22.21 -18.44
CA LYS A 71 8.72 -23.14 -19.16
C LYS A 71 9.35 -22.36 -20.30
N ARG A 72 10.68 -22.21 -20.29
CA ARG A 72 11.40 -21.73 -21.48
C ARG A 72 11.17 -22.76 -22.59
N LYS A 73 10.61 -22.33 -23.72
CA LYS A 73 10.60 -23.15 -24.94
C LYS A 73 12.06 -23.32 -25.37
N GLY A 74 12.54 -24.56 -25.38
CA GLY A 74 13.76 -24.95 -26.08
C GLY A 74 13.48 -25.16 -27.55
#